data_AF-A0A0S7ERN1-F1
#
_entry.id   AF-A0A0S7ERN1-F1
#
_cell.length_a   1.000
_cell.length_b   1.000
_cell.length_c   1.000
_cell.angle_alpha   90.00
_cell.angle_beta   90.00
_cell.angle_gamma   90.00
#
_symmetry.space_group_name_H-M   'P 1'
#
loop_
_entity.id
_entity.type
_entity.pdbx_description
1 polymer ?
#
loop_
_entity_poly.entity_id
_entity_poly.type
_entity_poly.pdbx_seq_one_letter_code
_entity_poly.pdbx_strand_id
1 'polypeptide(L)'
;KWLADALTTRGKMRVLDSSWYLPKMGRNAKKEFKERHIPGAAFFDIDQCCDKTSPLDHMLPPEKVFADYVGNLGIENDTHVVIYDRSDFGAFSAPRVWWMFRVF
;
A
#
# COMPACT_ATOMS: atom_id res chain seq x y z
N LYS A 1 19.04 0.01 -1.97
CA LYS A 1 20.14 -0.39 -1.05
C LYS A 1 19.58 -0.69 0.34
N TRP A 2 19.21 0.31 1.14
CA TRP A 2 18.71 0.11 2.51
C TRP A 2 17.62 -0.97 2.66
N LEU A 3 16.58 -0.95 1.82
CA LEU A 3 15.48 -1.93 1.96
C LEU A 3 15.96 -3.37 1.72
N ALA A 4 16.87 -3.58 0.77
CA ALA A 4 17.42 -4.91 0.51
C ALA A 4 18.19 -5.45 1.73
N ASP A 5 18.95 -4.57 2.40
CA ASP A 5 19.68 -4.91 3.63
C ASP A 5 18.71 -5.13 4.80
N ALA A 6 17.65 -4.31 4.90
CA ALA A 6 16.66 -4.40 5.97
C ALA A 6 15.79 -5.66 5.89
N LEU A 7 15.52 -6.18 4.69
CA LEU A 7 14.75 -7.41 4.50
C LEU A 7 15.42 -8.65 5.11
N THR A 8 16.75 -8.62 5.30
CA THR A 8 17.51 -9.75 5.87
C THR A 8 17.91 -9.54 7.33
N THR A 9 17.88 -8.30 7.83
CA THR A 9 18.46 -7.93 9.13
C THR A 9 17.47 -7.34 10.12
N ARG A 10 16.34 -6.81 9.65
CA ARG A 10 15.41 -6.06 10.49
C ARG A 10 14.30 -6.94 11.05
N GLY A 11 13.84 -6.58 12.25
CA GLY A 11 12.68 -7.20 12.91
C GLY A 11 11.35 -6.81 12.26
N LYS A 12 10.40 -6.31 13.04
CA LYS A 12 9.01 -6.09 12.62
C LYS A 12 8.88 -5.02 11.52
N MET A 13 8.82 -5.47 10.27
CA MET A 13 8.69 -4.63 9.08
C MET A 13 7.68 -5.22 8.09
N ARG A 14 6.96 -4.35 7.38
CA ARG A 14 6.08 -4.72 6.27
C ARG A 14 6.36 -3.84 5.06
N VAL A 15 6.41 -4.46 3.89
CA VAL A 15 6.53 -3.78 2.61
C VAL A 15 5.17 -3.86 1.92
N LEU A 16 4.66 -2.73 1.45
CA LEU A 16 3.40 -2.64 0.74
C LEU A 16 3.61 -2.15 -0.68
N ASP A 17 3.10 -2.90 -1.64
CA ASP A 17 2.87 -2.41 -3.00
C ASP A 17 1.49 -1.77 -3.04
N SER A 18 1.44 -0.45 -3.19
CA SER A 18 0.19 0.31 -3.31
C SER A 18 0.00 0.83 -4.73
N SER A 19 0.47 0.09 -5.74
CA SER A 19 0.31 0.50 -7.12
C SER A 19 -1.16 0.66 -7.48
N TRP A 20 -1.48 1.81 -8.06
CA TRP A 20 -2.79 2.10 -8.62
C TRP A 20 -2.59 2.94 -9.88
N TYR A 21 -3.43 2.72 -10.88
CA TYR A 21 -3.31 3.38 -12.17
C TYR A 21 -4.65 3.98 -12.59
N LEU A 22 -4.58 5.11 -13.30
CA LEU A 22 -5.76 5.65 -13.96
C LEU A 22 -6.28 4.63 -14.99
N PRO A 23 -7.61 4.47 -15.15
CA PRO A 23 -8.19 3.49 -16.07
C PRO A 23 -7.65 3.57 -17.50
N LYS A 24 -7.35 4.78 -17.97
CA LYS A 24 -6.81 5.03 -19.33
C LYS A 24 -5.41 4.45 -19.56
N MET A 25 -4.67 4.12 -18.51
CA MET A 25 -3.34 3.52 -18.63
C MET A 25 -3.39 2.04 -19.04
N GLY A 26 -4.55 1.37 -18.92
CA GLY A 26 -4.71 -0.03 -19.33
C GLY A 26 -3.86 -1.03 -18.53
N ARG A 27 -3.35 -0.63 -17.36
CA ARG A 27 -2.51 -1.45 -16.48
C ARG A 27 -3.32 -2.09 -15.37
N ASN A 28 -2.86 -3.24 -14.88
CA ASN A 28 -3.52 -3.97 -13.79
C ASN A 28 -2.51 -4.19 -12.66
N ALA A 29 -2.56 -3.31 -11.65
CA ALA A 29 -1.63 -3.33 -10.52
C ALA A 29 -1.61 -4.68 -9.77
N LYS A 30 -2.79 -5.27 -9.53
CA LYS A 30 -2.89 -6.56 -8.82
C LYS A 30 -2.27 -7.71 -9.62
N LYS A 31 -2.44 -7.72 -10.95
CA LYS A 31 -1.80 -8.70 -11.84
C LYS A 31 -0.28 -8.49 -11.84
N GLU A 32 0.17 -7.26 -12.02
CA GLU A 32 1.60 -6.92 -12.02
C GLU A 32 2.29 -7.28 -10.70
N PHE A 33 1.62 -7.04 -9.56
CA PHE A 33 2.09 -7.45 -8.25
C PHE A 33 2.28 -8.97 -8.18
N LYS A 34 1.28 -9.76 -8.59
CA LYS A 34 1.38 -11.23 -8.62
C LYS A 34 2.54 -11.73 -9.49
N GLU A 35 2.81 -11.07 -10.60
CA GLU A 35 3.91 -11.43 -11.49
C GLU A 35 5.27 -11.11 -10.86
N ARG A 36 5.42 -9.92 -10.28
CA ARG A 36 6.68 -9.44 -9.69
C ARG A 36 6.40 -8.40 -8.62
N HIS A 37 6.90 -8.65 -7.41
CA HIS A 37 6.88 -7.73 -6.27
C HIS A 37 8.15 -7.89 -5.44
N ILE A 38 8.39 -6.95 -4.52
CA ILE A 38 9.48 -7.10 -3.53
C ILE A 38 9.19 -8.32 -2.65
N PRO A 39 10.16 -9.22 -2.38
CA PRO A 39 9.92 -10.42 -1.57
C PRO A 39 9.28 -10.10 -0.21
N GLY A 40 8.19 -10.81 0.11
CA GLY A 40 7.44 -10.63 1.35
C GLY A 40 6.56 -9.37 1.39
N ALA A 41 6.48 -8.60 0.30
CA ALA A 41 5.53 -7.50 0.21
C ALA A 41 4.08 -8.01 0.17
N ALA A 42 3.16 -7.20 0.67
CA ALA A 42 1.72 -7.38 0.49
C ALA A 42 1.17 -6.29 -0.45
N PHE A 43 0.04 -6.58 -1.11
CA PHE A 43 -0.62 -5.60 -1.97
C PHE A 43 -1.61 -4.76 -1.16
N PHE A 44 -1.43 -3.45 -1.14
CA PHE A 44 -2.40 -2.51 -0.58
C PHE A 44 -3.27 -1.96 -1.71
N ASP A 45 -4.48 -2.49 -1.80
CA ASP A 45 -5.51 -2.01 -2.71
C ASP A 45 -6.24 -0.77 -2.14
N ILE A 46 -5.99 0.41 -2.71
CA ILE A 46 -6.61 1.66 -2.25
C ILE A 46 -8.11 1.70 -2.55
N ASP A 47 -8.61 0.93 -3.53
CA ASP A 47 -10.03 0.83 -3.84
C ASP A 47 -10.77 -0.07 -2.83
N GLN A 48 -10.04 -0.90 -2.08
CA GLN A 48 -10.59 -1.65 -0.95
C GLN A 48 -10.49 -0.89 0.37
N CYS A 49 -9.49 -0.02 0.52
CA CYS A 49 -9.25 0.76 1.74
C CYS A 49 -9.63 2.24 1.54
N CYS A 50 -10.87 2.48 1.15
CA CYS A 50 -11.47 3.81 0.98
C CYS A 50 -12.88 3.86 1.56
N ASP A 51 -13.43 5.06 1.74
CA ASP A 51 -14.84 5.22 2.06
C ASP A 51 -15.71 4.94 0.83
N LYS A 52 -16.37 3.77 0.84
CA LYS A 52 -17.25 3.30 -0.23
C LYS A 52 -18.64 3.94 -0.20
N THR A 53 -18.96 4.75 0.81
CA THR A 53 -20.23 5.46 0.92
C THR A 53 -20.19 6.85 0.29
N SER A 54 -18.98 7.41 0.13
CA SER A 54 -18.75 8.68 -0.53
C SER A 54 -19.07 8.61 -2.02
N PRO A 55 -19.67 9.68 -2.60
CA PRO A 55 -19.82 9.81 -4.05
C PRO A 55 -18.53 10.23 -4.77
N LEU A 56 -17.47 10.57 -4.00
CA LEU A 56 -16.15 10.94 -4.49
C LEU A 56 -15.16 9.77 -4.41
N ASP A 57 -14.22 9.74 -5.34
CA ASP A 57 -13.19 8.70 -5.43
C ASP A 57 -12.16 8.79 -4.29
N HIS A 58 -11.70 7.62 -3.84
CA HIS A 58 -10.54 7.44 -2.93
C HIS A 58 -10.59 8.24 -1.62
N MET A 59 -11.79 8.52 -1.12
CA MET A 59 -11.97 9.19 0.17
C MET A 59 -11.42 8.34 1.32
N LEU A 60 -10.94 9.02 2.37
CA LEU A 60 -10.42 8.34 3.56
C LEU A 60 -11.48 7.39 4.11
N PRO A 61 -11.13 6.11 4.39
CA PRO A 61 -12.05 5.18 5.03
C PRO A 61 -12.30 5.59 6.50
N PRO A 62 -13.36 5.07 7.14
CA PRO A 62 -13.49 5.13 8.60
C PRO A 62 -12.30 4.46 9.30
N GLU A 63 -11.91 4.95 10.49
CA GLU A 63 -10.76 4.45 11.26
C GLU A 63 -10.76 2.93 11.43
N LYS A 64 -11.92 2.35 11.79
CA LYS A 64 -12.08 0.91 11.95
C LYS A 64 -11.79 0.14 10.65
N VAL A 65 -12.23 0.67 9.51
CA VAL A 65 -11.99 0.03 8.21
C VAL A 65 -10.50 0.05 7.86
N PHE A 66 -9.81 1.17 8.12
CA PHE A 66 -8.37 1.23 7.93
C PHE A 66 -7.63 0.25 8.84
N ALA A 67 -7.94 0.26 10.15
CA ALA A 67 -7.31 -0.60 11.15
C ALA A 67 -7.50 -2.09 10.84
N ASP A 68 -8.72 -2.52 10.53
CA ASP A 68 -9.01 -3.90 10.13
C ASP A 68 -8.27 -4.28 8.85
N TYR A 69 -8.22 -3.38 7.86
CA TYR A 69 -7.55 -3.63 6.59
C TYR A 69 -6.04 -3.82 6.75
N VAL A 70 -5.36 -2.90 7.44
CA VAL A 70 -3.90 -3.00 7.63
C VAL A 70 -3.52 -4.10 8.61
N GLY A 71 -4.36 -4.39 9.60
CA GLY A 71 -4.20 -5.54 10.49
C GLY A 71 -4.22 -6.86 9.73
N ASN A 72 -5.11 -7.02 8.75
CA ASN A 72 -5.15 -8.19 7.85
C ASN A 72 -3.90 -8.31 6.94
N LEU A 73 -3.17 -7.21 6.72
CA LEU A 73 -1.86 -7.20 6.05
C LEU A 73 -0.69 -7.48 7.02
N GLY A 74 -0.99 -7.80 8.28
CA GLY A 74 -0.01 -8.10 9.32
C GLY A 74 0.75 -6.86 9.81
N ILE A 75 0.07 -5.70 9.82
CA ILE A 75 0.60 -4.44 10.35
C ILE A 75 0.01 -4.20 11.75
N GLU A 76 0.90 -3.90 12.69
CA GLU A 76 0.59 -3.51 14.05
C GLU A 76 1.22 -2.12 14.32
N ASN A 77 0.90 -1.50 15.46
CA ASN A 77 1.32 -0.12 15.76
C ASN A 77 2.85 0.09 15.84
N ASP A 78 3.62 -0.97 16.09
CA ASP A 78 5.09 -0.99 16.15
C ASP A 78 5.73 -1.53 14.86
N THR A 79 4.94 -1.87 13.84
CA THR A 79 5.46 -2.33 12.55
C THR A 79 6.02 -1.15 11.75
N HIS A 80 7.28 -1.25 11.32
CA HIS A 80 7.81 -0.28 10.36
C HIS A 80 7.26 -0.57 8.96
N VAL A 81 6.43 0.33 8.43
CA VAL A 81 5.79 0.16 7.11
C VAL A 81 6.60 0.89 6.03
N VAL A 82 6.98 0.17 4.98
CA VAL A 82 7.61 0.71 3.77
C VAL A 82 6.63 0.56 2.62
N ILE A 83 6.39 1.64 1.87
CA ILE A 83 5.37 1.67 0.82
C ILE A 83 6.05 2.04 -0.50
N TYR A 84 5.69 1.35 -1.57
CA TYR A 84 6.14 1.65 -2.93
C TYR A 84 4.99 1.50 -3.93
N ASP A 85 5.18 2.07 -5.12
CA ASP A 85 4.33 1.81 -6.29
C ASP A 85 5.22 1.57 -7.51
N ARG A 86 4.61 1.08 -8.60
CA ARG A 86 5.28 0.80 -9.88
C ARG A 86 4.95 1.84 -10.93
N SER A 87 4.70 3.08 -10.51
CA SER A 87 4.49 4.18 -11.44
C SER A 87 5.75 4.47 -12.25
N ASP A 88 5.56 4.88 -13.50
CA ASP A 88 6.67 5.21 -14.39
C ASP A 88 7.37 6.53 -14.00
N PHE A 89 6.77 7.28 -13.06
CA PHE A 89 7.29 8.54 -12.50
C PHE A 89 8.08 8.35 -11.20
N GLY A 90 8.23 7.10 -10.74
CA GLY A 90 8.91 6.74 -9.49
C GLY A 90 7.99 6.77 -8.26
N ALA A 91 7.07 7.72 -8.15
CA ALA A 91 6.03 7.74 -7.13
C ALA A 91 4.74 8.38 -7.64
N PHE A 92 3.60 7.74 -7.36
CA PHE A 92 2.27 8.21 -7.74
C PHE A 92 1.23 7.93 -6.65
N SER A 93 0.97 6.66 -6.35
CA SER A 93 -0.05 6.24 -5.38
C SER A 93 0.53 5.90 -4.00
N ALA A 94 1.82 5.56 -3.90
CA ALA A 94 2.49 5.28 -2.63
C ALA A 94 2.45 6.42 -1.60
N PRO A 95 2.66 7.70 -1.99
CA PRO A 95 2.55 8.80 -1.04
C PRO A 95 1.16 8.92 -0.39
N ARG A 96 0.09 8.52 -1.08
CA ARG A 96 -1.28 8.51 -0.51
C ARG A 96 -1.36 7.55 0.66
N VAL A 97 -0.89 6.32 0.51
CA VAL A 97 -0.96 5.31 1.58
C VAL A 97 -0.01 5.67 2.73
N TRP A 98 1.17 6.24 2.43
CA TRP A 98 2.05 6.78 3.47
C TRP A 98 1.36 7.85 4.32
N TRP A 99 0.63 8.76 3.67
CA TRP A 99 -0.12 9.79 4.36
C TRP A 99 -1.29 9.21 5.16
N MET A 100 -1.98 8.19 4.65
CA MET A 100 -3.05 7.48 5.37
C MET A 100 -2.54 6.91 6.71
N PHE A 101 -1.39 6.25 6.73
CA PHE A 101 -0.77 5.77 7.97
C PHE A 101 -0.38 6.86 8.97
N ARG A 102 -0.27 8.12 8.55
CA ARG A 102 0.12 9.23 9.42
C ARG A 102 -1.06 10.06 9.93
N VAL A 103 -2.20 9.97 9.25
CA VAL A 103 -3.42 10.67 9.66
C VAL A 103 -4.26 9.83 10.62
N PHE A 104 -4.16 8.50 10.53
CA PHE A 104 -4.59 7.55 11.56
C PHE A 104 -3.50 7.38 12.62
#